data_AF-A0A379ABY6-F1
#
_entry.id   AF-A0A379ABY6-F1
#
_cell.length_a   1.000
_cell.length_b   1.000
_cell.length_c   1.000
_cell.angle_alpha   90.00
_cell.angle_beta   90.00
_cell.angle_gamma   90.00
#
_symmetry.space_group_name_H-M   'P 1'
#
loop_
_entity.id
_entity.type
_entity.pdbx_description
1 polymer ?
#
loop_
_entity_poly.entity_id
_entity_poly.type
_entity_poly.pdbx_seq_one_letter_code
_entity_poly.pdbx_strand_id
1 'polypeptide(L)'
;MWILSCQTAPNYGFPVNTMHIVANKAWAAKNPAAARLFAVMKLPITDINAENSAMHAGQNSEEAINRHVDGWIKAHQAEFDKWISEAQAAAQ
;
A
#
# COMPACT_ATOMS: atom_id res chain seq x y z
N MET A 1 18.03 -27.73 -36.24
CA MET A 1 17.72 -26.31 -35.97
C MET A 1 17.46 -26.19 -34.48
N TRP A 2 18.42 -25.67 -33.72
CA TRP A 2 18.30 -25.48 -32.27
C TRP A 2 18.12 -23.99 -32.02
N ILE A 3 16.92 -23.57 -31.62
CA ILE A 3 16.71 -22.20 -31.13
C ILE A 3 16.70 -22.30 -29.60
N LEU A 4 17.84 -21.97 -28.99
CA LEU A 4 17.89 -21.58 -27.59
C LEU A 4 17.40 -20.14 -27.50
N SER A 5 16.16 -19.94 -27.06
CA SER A 5 15.69 -18.64 -26.61
C SER A 5 15.91 -18.53 -25.10
N CYS A 6 17.11 -18.12 -24.68
CA CYS A 6 17.30 -17.58 -23.34
C CYS A 6 17.11 -16.07 -23.42
N GLN A 7 15.88 -15.61 -23.20
CA GLN A 7 15.60 -14.19 -23.09
C GLN A 7 15.83 -13.80 -21.64
N THR A 8 17.07 -13.43 -21.31
CA THR A 8 17.36 -12.78 -20.03
C THR A 8 16.57 -11.47 -20.01
N ALA A 9 15.67 -11.30 -19.04
CA ALA A 9 14.97 -10.04 -18.86
C ALA A 9 16.00 -8.89 -18.79
N PRO A 10 15.76 -7.75 -19.48
CA PRO A 10 16.68 -6.62 -19.46
C PRO A 10 16.93 -6.16 -18.02
N ASN A 11 18.21 -5.99 -17.67
CA ASN A 11 18.62 -5.49 -16.38
C ASN A 11 18.58 -3.95 -16.38
N TYR A 12 17.59 -3.38 -15.69
CA TYR A 12 17.40 -1.94 -15.58
C TYR A 12 18.20 -1.28 -14.44
N GLY A 13 19.09 -2.04 -13.78
CA GLY A 13 19.98 -1.53 -12.73
C GLY A 13 19.39 -1.49 -11.32
N PHE A 14 18.08 -1.73 -11.18
CA PHE A 14 17.38 -1.75 -9.89
C PHE A 14 16.34 -2.88 -9.84
N PRO A 15 16.12 -3.50 -8.67
CA PRO A 15 15.02 -4.44 -8.48
C PRO A 15 13.68 -3.69 -8.45
N VAL A 16 12.58 -4.44 -8.56
CA VAL A 16 11.24 -3.90 -8.24
C VAL A 16 11.23 -3.46 -6.79
N ASN A 17 10.92 -2.18 -6.55
CA ASN A 17 10.93 -1.60 -5.21
C ASN A 17 9.63 -1.88 -4.46
N THR A 18 9.71 -2.07 -3.15
CA THR A 18 8.57 -2.28 -2.26
C THR A 18 8.65 -1.32 -1.08
N MET A 19 7.51 -0.71 -0.73
CA MET A 19 7.38 0.11 0.47
C MET A 19 6.76 -0.70 1.60
N HIS A 20 7.24 -0.48 2.82
CA HIS A 20 6.79 -1.20 4.01
C HIS A 20 6.37 -0.22 5.10
N ILE A 21 5.28 -0.53 5.79
CA ILE A 21 4.94 0.13 7.05
C ILE A 21 5.87 -0.44 8.12
N VAL A 22 6.63 0.44 8.77
CA VAL A 22 7.56 0.06 9.85
C VAL A 22 7.08 0.68 11.15
N ALA A 23 7.03 -0.12 12.22
CA ALA A 23 6.59 0.31 13.53
C ALA A 23 7.64 -0.04 14.60
N ASN A 24 7.66 0.74 15.69
CA ASN A 24 8.46 0.41 16.86
C ASN A 24 8.02 -0.96 17.43
N LYS A 25 8.97 -1.87 17.64
CA LYS A 25 8.69 -3.25 18.06
C LYS A 25 7.93 -3.34 19.39
N ALA A 26 8.35 -2.57 20.40
CA ALA A 26 7.71 -2.58 21.72
C ALA A 26 6.30 -1.99 21.67
N TRP A 27 6.08 -0.98 20.82
CA TRP A 27 4.77 -0.42 20.57
C TRP A 27 3.86 -1.42 19.85
N ALA A 28 4.34 -2.08 18.79
CA ALA A 28 3.57 -3.05 18.02
C ALA A 28 3.13 -4.24 18.89
N ALA A 29 3.99 -4.71 19.80
CA ALA A 29 3.64 -5.78 20.75
C ALA A 29 2.50 -5.38 21.72
N LYS A 30 2.37 -4.09 22.03
CA LYS A 30 1.28 -3.55 22.88
C LYS A 30 0.02 -3.21 22.10
N ASN A 31 0.08 -3.20 20.77
CA ASN A 31 -1.01 -2.79 19.88
C ASN A 31 -1.23 -3.86 18.80
N PRO A 32 -1.65 -5.09 19.16
CA PRO A 32 -1.71 -6.21 18.24
C PRO A 32 -2.65 -5.97 17.05
N ALA A 33 -3.75 -5.23 17.26
CA ALA A 33 -4.66 -4.83 16.18
C ALA A 33 -3.95 -3.98 15.12
N ALA A 34 -3.25 -2.93 15.55
CA ALA A 34 -2.51 -2.04 14.65
C ALA A 34 -1.32 -2.77 14.00
N ALA A 35 -0.63 -3.63 14.74
CA ALA A 35 0.44 -4.46 14.19
C ALA A 35 -0.08 -5.38 13.08
N ARG A 36 -1.26 -5.98 13.27
CA ARG A 36 -1.91 -6.78 12.22
C ARG A 36 -2.32 -5.93 11.04
N LEU A 37 -2.93 -4.77 11.28
CA LEU A 37 -3.32 -3.83 10.22
C LEU A 37 -2.12 -3.47 9.34
N PHE A 38 -1.00 -3.06 9.94
CA PHE A 38 0.22 -2.70 9.22
C PHE A 38 0.82 -3.86 8.41
N ALA A 39 0.63 -5.10 8.86
CA ALA A 39 1.13 -6.28 8.16
C ALA A 39 0.29 -6.68 6.94
N VAL A 40 -1.00 -6.32 6.91
CA VAL A 40 -1.94 -6.76 5.85
C VAL A 40 -2.29 -5.66 4.85
N MET A 41 -2.16 -4.40 5.24
CA MET A 41 -2.40 -3.27 4.34
C MET A 41 -1.44 -3.27 3.17
N LYS A 42 -1.98 -3.13 1.96
CA LYS A 42 -1.22 -3.02 0.73
C LYS A 42 -1.92 -2.06 -0.22
N LEU A 43 -1.21 -1.02 -0.66
CA LEU A 43 -1.73 -0.10 -1.67
C LEU A 43 -1.16 -0.43 -3.04
N PRO A 44 -1.98 -0.45 -4.11
CA PRO A 44 -1.50 -0.52 -5.48
C PRO A 44 -0.65 0.70 -5.83
N ILE A 45 0.48 0.48 -6.53
CA ILE A 45 1.35 1.59 -6.96
C ILE A 45 0.63 2.53 -7.95
N THR A 46 -0.35 2.01 -8.69
CA THR A 46 -1.19 2.80 -9.60
C THR A 46 -1.98 3.88 -8.87
N ASP A 47 -2.48 3.58 -7.68
CA ASP A 47 -3.31 4.50 -6.91
C ASP A 47 -2.45 5.59 -6.25
N ILE A 48 -1.25 5.22 -5.79
CA ILE A 48 -0.23 6.15 -5.32
C ILE A 48 0.22 7.10 -6.45
N ASN A 49 0.38 6.59 -7.67
CA ASN A 49 0.71 7.45 -8.82
C ASN A 49 -0.43 8.42 -9.16
N ALA A 50 -1.69 7.97 -9.04
CA ALA A 50 -2.85 8.83 -9.28
C ALA A 50 -2.97 9.96 -8.25
N GLU A 51 -2.75 9.65 -6.97
CA GLU A 51 -2.74 10.63 -5.88
C GLU A 51 -1.61 11.65 -6.07
N ASN A 52 -0.38 11.19 -6.32
CA ASN A 52 0.75 12.08 -6.61
C ASN A 52 0.47 12.99 -7.82
N SER A 53 -0.13 12.47 -8.89
CA SER A 53 -0.50 13.27 -10.06
C SER A 53 -1.54 14.33 -9.72
N ALA A 54 -2.51 14.03 -8.85
CA ALA A 54 -3.52 15.00 -8.41
C ALA A 54 -2.90 16.11 -7.56
N MET A 55 -1.98 15.75 -6.64
CA MET A 55 -1.20 16.72 -5.88
C MET A 55 -0.36 17.63 -6.78
N HIS A 56 0.34 17.05 -7.76
CA HIS A 56 1.11 17.81 -8.76
C HIS A 56 0.24 18.75 -9.59
N ALA A 57 -1.02 18.39 -9.84
CA ALA A 57 -1.99 19.23 -10.53
C ALA A 57 -2.65 20.31 -9.63
N GLY A 58 -2.21 20.44 -8.37
CA GLY A 58 -2.64 21.49 -7.45
C GLY A 58 -3.62 21.04 -6.36
N GLN A 59 -3.96 19.76 -6.27
CA GLN A 59 -4.81 19.22 -5.20
C GLN A 59 -3.99 18.75 -4.00
N ASN A 60 -3.13 19.61 -3.45
CA ASN A 60 -2.12 19.26 -2.45
C ASN A 60 -2.36 19.87 -1.04
N SER A 61 -3.54 20.44 -0.79
CA SER A 61 -3.92 20.86 0.56
C SER A 61 -4.28 19.65 1.43
N GLU A 62 -4.19 19.77 2.75
CA GLU A 62 -4.57 18.72 3.69
C GLU A 62 -6.03 18.26 3.46
N GLU A 63 -6.94 19.20 3.22
CA GLU A 63 -8.34 18.90 2.92
C GLU A 63 -8.49 18.14 1.60
N ALA A 64 -7.65 18.42 0.60
CA ALA A 64 -7.66 17.67 -0.65
C ALA A 64 -7.18 16.24 -0.46
N ILE A 65 -6.07 16.05 0.25
CA ILE A 65 -5.49 14.75 0.54
C ILE A 65 -6.48 13.90 1.35
N ASN A 66 -7.11 14.47 2.39
CA ASN A 66 -8.12 13.77 3.18
C ASN A 66 -9.31 13.31 2.31
N ARG A 67 -9.81 14.17 1.39
CA ARG A 67 -10.85 13.77 0.44
C ARG A 67 -10.39 12.66 -0.51
N HIS A 68 -9.13 12.65 -0.93
CA HIS A 68 -8.59 11.57 -1.77
C HIS A 68 -8.54 10.25 -1.01
N VAL A 69 -8.10 10.27 0.25
CA VAL A 69 -8.10 9.09 1.14
C VAL A 69 -9.52 8.55 1.32
N ASP A 70 -10.48 9.40 1.67
CA ASP A 70 -11.89 9.00 1.83
C ASP A 70 -12.46 8.42 0.53
N GLY A 71 -12.14 9.06 -0.61
CA GLY A 71 -12.53 8.59 -1.93
C GLY A 71 -11.95 7.22 -2.26
N TRP A 72 -10.67 7.00 -1.95
CA TRP A 72 -9.99 5.72 -2.17
C TRP A 72 -10.60 4.61 -1.30
N ILE A 73 -10.83 4.88 -0.01
CA ILE A 73 -11.48 3.93 0.91
C ILE A 73 -12.87 3.55 0.37
N LYS A 74 -13.68 4.54 -0.03
CA LYS A 74 -15.01 4.29 -0.58
C LYS A 74 -14.97 3.43 -1.85
N ALA A 75 -13.98 3.64 -2.72
CA ALA A 75 -13.80 2.85 -3.94
C ALA A 75 -13.29 1.43 -3.66
N HIS A 76 -12.59 1.21 -2.53
CA HIS A 76 -11.99 -0.06 -2.12
C HIS A 76 -12.59 -0.60 -0.83
N GLN A 77 -13.87 -0.30 -0.56
CA GLN A 77 -14.48 -0.51 0.75
C GLN A 77 -14.35 -1.95 1.25
N ALA A 78 -14.58 -2.94 0.38
CA ALA A 78 -14.48 -4.35 0.74
C ALA A 78 -13.03 -4.78 1.12
N GLU A 79 -12.03 -4.21 0.46
CA GLU A 79 -10.62 -4.48 0.78
C GLU A 79 -10.23 -3.80 2.11
N PHE A 80 -10.64 -2.55 2.29
CA PHE A 80 -10.43 -1.82 3.53
C PHE A 80 -11.11 -2.52 4.71
N ASP A 81 -12.39 -2.87 4.58
CA ASP A 81 -13.17 -3.57 5.62
C ASP A 81 -12.54 -4.92 5.99
N LYS A 82 -12.00 -5.65 5.00
CA LYS A 82 -11.26 -6.88 5.24
C LYS A 82 -10.03 -6.62 6.12
N TRP A 83 -9.23 -5.60 5.84
CA TRP A 83 -8.08 -5.26 6.67
C TRP A 83 -8.48 -4.90 8.11
N ILE A 84 -9.55 -4.12 8.28
CA ILE A 84 -10.08 -3.75 9.60
C ILE A 84 -10.58 -4.99 10.35
N SER A 85 -11.32 -5.88 9.69
CA SER A 85 -11.80 -7.13 10.29
C SER A 85 -10.65 -8.02 10.74
N GLU A 86 -9.61 -8.18 9.92
CA GLU A 86 -8.42 -8.97 10.29
C GLU A 86 -7.66 -8.33 11.46
N ALA A 87 -7.55 -7.00 11.49
CA ALA A 87 -6.93 -6.26 12.58
C ALA A 87 -7.69 -6.42 13.90
N GLN A 88 -9.02 -6.32 13.88
CA GLN A 88 -9.86 -6.50 15.06
C GLN A 88 -9.78 -7.93 15.61
N ALA A 89 -9.73 -8.95 14.74
CA ALA A 89 -9.58 -10.34 15.15
C ALA A 89 -8.26 -10.61 15.88
N ALA A 90 -7.18 -9.88 15.57
CA ALA A 90 -5.90 -9.99 16.26
C ALA A 90 -5.87 -9.33 17.65
N ALA A 91 -6.90 -8.57 18.01
CA ALA A 91 -7.03 -7.95 19.33
C ALA A 91 -7.70 -8.86 20.38
N GLN A 92 -8.25 -10.00 19.94
CA GLN A 92 -9.02 -10.94 20.76
C GLN A 92 -8.13 -12.02 21.37
#